data_AF-A0A0E3JNP1-F1
#
_entry.id   AF-A0A0E3JNP1-F1
#
_cell.length_a   1.000
_cell.length_b   1.000
_cell.length_c   1.000
_cell.angle_alpha   90.00
_cell.angle_beta   90.00
_cell.angle_gamma   90.00
#
_symmetry.space_group_name_H-M   'P 1'
#
loop_
_entity.id
_entity.type
_entity.pdbx_description
1 polymer ?
#
loop_
_entity_poly.entity_id
_entity_poly.type
_entity_poly.pdbx_seq_one_letter_code
_entity_poly.pdbx_strand_id
1 'polypeptide(L)'
;MIRGLWYQLQTTLPLSGNLGAALGVAGINELGGKFSRVYNANVRAMLRYVPRQAGCAAVIFKTGLTERMRRRVHREAAGMYQRLRVVGVPGDHHSVLLPRHAAALAARVRESLDD
;
A
#
# COMPACT_ATOMS: atom_id res chain seq x y z
N MET A 1 -11.10 -17.47 -9.49
CA MET A 1 -10.99 -16.01 -9.73
C MET A 1 -9.70 -15.52 -9.07
N ILE A 2 -8.65 -15.36 -9.88
CA ILE A 2 -7.26 -15.25 -9.45
C ILE A 2 -6.97 -13.80 -9.04
N ARG A 3 -7.14 -13.46 -7.76
CA ARG A 3 -6.72 -12.16 -7.18
C ARG A 3 -5.28 -12.14 -6.67
N GLY A 4 -4.64 -13.32 -6.55
CA GLY A 4 -3.27 -13.47 -6.06
C GLY A 4 -2.17 -13.15 -7.07
N LEU A 5 -2.41 -13.30 -8.38
CA LEU A 5 -1.37 -13.09 -9.40
C LEU A 5 -0.95 -11.62 -9.56
N TRP A 6 -1.84 -10.67 -9.26
CA TRP A 6 -1.54 -9.24 -9.44
C TRP A 6 -0.47 -8.72 -8.49
N TYR A 7 -0.36 -9.28 -7.28
CA TYR A 7 0.65 -8.90 -6.31
C TYR A 7 2.03 -9.47 -6.65
N GLN A 8 2.09 -10.65 -7.27
CA GLN A 8 3.35 -11.27 -7.70
C GLN A 8 3.97 -10.54 -8.89
N LEU A 9 3.17 -10.01 -9.84
CA LEU A 9 3.71 -9.32 -11.01
C LEU A 9 4.42 -7.99 -10.68
N GLN A 10 4.04 -7.28 -9.62
CA GLN A 10 4.64 -5.97 -9.29
C GLN A 10 6.04 -6.07 -8.67
N THR A 11 6.42 -7.23 -8.13
CA THR A 11 7.75 -7.43 -7.54
C THR A 11 8.71 -8.18 -8.46
N THR A 12 8.23 -8.76 -9.57
CA THR A 12 9.06 -9.60 -10.46
C THR A 12 9.16 -9.12 -11.90
N LEU A 13 8.45 -8.08 -12.34
CA LEU A 13 8.58 -7.56 -13.69
C LEU A 13 9.38 -6.25 -13.73
N PRO A 14 10.53 -6.22 -14.44
CA PRO A 14 11.27 -4.98 -14.70
C PRO A 14 10.55 -4.26 -15.83
N LEU A 15 9.41 -3.63 -15.53
CA LEU A 15 8.72 -2.77 -16.49
C LEU A 15 8.86 -1.32 -16.00
N SER A 16 9.63 -0.57 -16.78
CA SER A 16 10.10 0.81 -16.60
C SER A 16 11.35 0.97 -15.71
N GLY A 17 12.43 1.38 -16.35
CA GLY A 17 13.74 1.62 -15.75
C GLY A 17 13.68 2.64 -14.63
N ASN A 18 13.73 2.15 -13.40
CA ASN A 18 13.79 2.97 -12.20
C ASN A 18 14.83 2.36 -11.27
N LEU A 19 15.86 3.14 -10.91
CA LEU A 19 16.88 2.77 -9.92
C LEU A 19 16.28 2.20 -8.62
N GLY A 20 15.02 2.49 -8.29
CA GLY A 20 14.33 1.94 -7.12
C GLY A 20 14.15 0.42 -7.14
N ALA A 21 13.96 -0.21 -8.31
CA ALA A 21 13.91 -1.67 -8.41
C ALA A 21 15.32 -2.29 -8.34
N ALA A 22 16.32 -1.64 -8.94
CA ALA A 22 17.72 -2.06 -8.87
C ALA A 22 18.30 -1.92 -7.44
N LEU A 23 17.95 -0.87 -6.71
CA LEU A 23 18.33 -0.64 -5.31
C LEU A 23 17.54 -1.52 -4.35
N GLY A 24 16.28 -1.83 -4.66
CA GLY A 24 15.49 -2.84 -3.95
C GLY A 24 16.11 -4.23 -4.07
N VAL A 25 16.49 -4.65 -5.28
CA VAL A 25 17.12 -5.96 -5.53
C VAL A 25 18.56 -6.03 -4.99
N ALA A 26 19.33 -4.93 -5.04
CA ALA A 26 20.67 -4.87 -4.45
C ALA A 26 20.64 -4.99 -2.91
N GLY A 27 19.72 -4.29 -2.24
CA GLY A 27 19.53 -4.42 -0.79
C GLY A 27 18.98 -5.79 -0.36
N ILE A 28 18.19 -6.45 -1.22
CA ILE A 28 17.68 -7.82 -0.97
C ILE A 28 18.81 -8.86 -0.99
N ASN A 29 19.84 -8.67 -1.83
CA ASN A 29 21.01 -9.57 -1.84
C ASN A 29 21.86 -9.41 -0.57
N GLU A 30 22.02 -8.19 -0.03
CA GLU A 30 22.73 -7.96 1.24
C GLU A 30 21.96 -8.46 2.47
N LEU A 31 20.62 -8.36 2.45
CA LEU A 31 19.76 -8.85 3.55
C LEU A 31 19.61 -10.39 3.57
N GLY A 32 20.07 -11.06 2.50
CA GLY A 32 20.25 -12.51 2.41
C GLY A 32 18.98 -13.35 2.65
N GLY A 33 19.18 -14.64 2.95
CA GLY A 33 18.08 -15.60 3.14
C GLY A 33 17.12 -15.29 4.29
N LYS A 34 17.51 -14.40 5.23
CA LYS A 34 16.62 -13.95 6.32
C LYS A 34 15.51 -13.05 5.80
N PHE A 35 15.83 -12.12 4.89
CA PHE A 35 14.82 -11.27 4.25
C PHE A 35 13.83 -12.10 3.44
N SER A 36 14.32 -12.99 2.56
CA SER A 36 13.44 -13.83 1.74
C SER A 36 12.48 -14.67 2.59
N ARG A 37 12.94 -15.17 3.75
CA ARG A 37 12.11 -15.91 4.69
C ARG A 37 10.97 -15.07 5.26
N VAL A 38 11.27 -13.88 5.78
CA VAL A 38 10.27 -12.97 6.37
C VAL A 38 9.30 -12.46 5.31
N TYR A 39 9.81 -12.05 4.15
CA TYR A 39 9.00 -11.62 3.01
C TYR A 39 8.01 -12.72 2.59
N ASN A 40 8.48 -13.94 2.37
CA ASN A 40 7.61 -15.06 1.97
C ASN A 40 6.62 -15.47 3.07
N ALA A 41 6.98 -15.34 4.35
CA ALA A 41 6.05 -15.54 5.45
C ALA A 41 4.93 -14.48 5.44
N ASN A 42 5.28 -13.21 5.26
CA ASN A 42 4.32 -12.10 5.18
C ASN A 42 3.37 -12.25 3.99
N VAL A 43 3.89 -12.59 2.79
CA VAL A 43 3.05 -12.84 1.61
C VAL A 43 2.07 -13.99 1.87
N ARG A 44 2.54 -15.10 2.44
CA ARG A 44 1.66 -16.24 2.78
C ARG A 44 0.60 -15.86 3.82
N ALA A 45 0.95 -15.06 4.83
CA ALA A 45 0.00 -14.57 5.82
C ALA A 45 -1.06 -13.67 5.17
N MET A 46 -0.63 -12.71 4.34
CA MET A 46 -1.52 -11.81 3.60
C MET A 46 -2.52 -12.58 2.72
N LEU A 47 -2.05 -13.59 1.98
CA LEU A 47 -2.90 -14.39 1.09
C LEU A 47 -3.94 -15.26 1.84
N ARG A 48 -3.68 -15.58 3.11
CA ARG A 48 -4.60 -16.34 3.96
C ARG A 48 -5.49 -15.46 4.82
N TYR A 49 -5.21 -14.15 4.90
CA TYR A 49 -5.94 -13.24 5.75
C TYR A 49 -7.34 -12.96 5.19
N VAL A 50 -8.36 -13.18 6.01
CA VAL A 50 -9.75 -12.80 5.74
C VAL A 50 -10.08 -11.61 6.63
N PRO A 51 -10.23 -10.39 6.08
CA PRO A 51 -10.51 -9.21 6.87
C PRO A 51 -11.87 -9.33 7.56
N ARG A 52 -11.92 -9.00 8.86
CA ARG A 52 -13.17 -8.83 9.61
C ARG A 52 -13.57 -7.37 9.61
N GLN A 53 -14.85 -7.11 9.84
CA GLN A 53 -15.34 -5.74 10.02
C GLN A 53 -14.68 -5.13 11.26
N ALA A 54 -14.18 -3.91 11.12
CA ALA A 54 -13.69 -3.09 12.21
C ALA A 54 -14.78 -2.07 12.59
N GLY A 55 -15.16 -2.07 13.87
CA GLY A 55 -16.16 -1.15 14.43
C GLY A 55 -15.68 0.30 14.59
N CYS A 56 -14.73 0.75 13.77
CA CYS A 56 -14.12 2.07 13.88
C CYS A 56 -14.28 2.88 12.59
N ALA A 57 -14.05 4.19 12.71
CA ALA A 57 -13.81 5.05 11.57
C ALA A 57 -12.38 4.81 11.04
N ALA A 58 -12.21 4.88 9.72
CA ALA A 58 -10.93 4.72 9.07
C ALA A 58 -10.69 5.80 8.01
N VAL A 59 -9.42 6.16 7.82
CA VAL A 59 -8.97 7.03 6.74
C VAL A 59 -7.96 6.28 5.89
N ILE A 60 -8.20 6.23 4.58
CA ILE A 60 -7.28 5.65 3.60
C ILE A 60 -6.60 6.78 2.83
N PHE A 61 -5.29 6.91 3.00
CA PHE A 61 -4.45 7.78 2.19
C PHE A 61 -4.06 7.07 0.90
N LYS A 62 -4.44 7.64 -0.24
CA LYS A 62 -4.26 7.02 -1.57
C LYS A 62 -3.52 7.95 -2.52
N THR A 63 -2.45 7.43 -3.11
CA THR A 63 -1.72 8.08 -4.20
C THR A 63 -2.48 7.99 -5.52
N GLY A 64 -2.33 9.01 -6.37
CA GLY A 64 -3.00 9.09 -7.68
C GLY A 64 -4.54 9.01 -7.59
N LEU A 65 -5.12 9.54 -6.51
CA LEU A 65 -6.55 9.38 -6.23
C LEU A 65 -7.40 10.10 -7.28
N THR A 66 -8.03 9.32 -8.16
CA THR A 66 -9.11 9.78 -9.03
C THR A 66 -10.47 9.48 -8.41
N GLU A 67 -11.51 10.13 -8.91
CA GLU A 67 -12.87 9.89 -8.45
C GLU A 67 -13.35 8.45 -8.76
N ARG A 68 -12.92 7.87 -9.89
CA ARG A 68 -13.13 6.44 -10.19
C ARG A 68 -12.49 5.53 -9.13
N MET A 69 -11.26 5.86 -8.70
CA MET A 69 -10.54 5.11 -7.67
C MET A 69 -11.20 5.28 -6.31
N ARG A 70 -11.65 6.48 -5.96
CA ARG A 70 -12.40 6.75 -4.73
C ARG A 70 -13.62 5.84 -4.63
N ARG A 71 -14.49 5.83 -5.64
CA ARG A 71 -15.68 4.96 -5.67
C ARG A 71 -15.32 3.48 -5.58
N ARG A 72 -14.25 3.06 -6.25
CA ARG A 72 -13.76 1.68 -6.17
C ARG A 72 -13.34 1.31 -4.74
N VAL A 73 -12.56 2.17 -4.07
CA VAL A 73 -12.11 1.95 -2.69
C VAL A 73 -13.30 1.86 -1.74
N HIS A 74 -14.26 2.79 -1.85
CA HIS A 74 -15.46 2.72 -1.02
C HIS A 74 -16.26 1.43 -1.22
N ARG A 75 -16.40 0.97 -2.48
CA ARG A 75 -17.08 -0.30 -2.77
C ARG A 75 -16.32 -1.51 -2.23
N GLU A 76 -15.00 -1.54 -2.40
CA GLU A 76 -14.18 -2.67 -1.97
C GLU A 76 -14.04 -2.76 -0.45
N ALA A 77 -14.03 -1.62 0.24
CA ALA A 77 -14.01 -1.52 1.70
C ALA A 77 -15.41 -1.41 2.32
N ALA A 78 -16.47 -1.52 1.51
CA ALA A 78 -17.84 -1.46 1.99
C ALA A 78 -18.07 -2.55 3.04
N GLY A 79 -18.61 -2.15 4.19
CA GLY A 79 -18.83 -3.05 5.31
C GLY A 79 -17.56 -3.44 6.07
N MET A 80 -16.35 -3.00 5.71
CA MET A 80 -15.16 -3.26 6.53
C MET A 80 -15.03 -2.25 7.67
N TYR A 81 -15.51 -1.02 7.48
CA TYR A 81 -15.40 0.07 8.46
C TYR A 81 -16.77 0.72 8.63
N GLN A 82 -17.07 1.23 9.84
CA GLN A 82 -18.32 1.96 10.08
C GLN A 82 -18.38 3.26 9.29
N ARG A 83 -17.25 3.96 9.21
CA ARG A 83 -17.06 5.18 8.43
C ARG A 83 -15.71 5.11 7.73
N LEU A 84 -15.69 5.47 6.45
CA LEU A 84 -14.48 5.47 5.65
C LEU A 84 -14.32 6.81 4.95
N ARG A 85 -13.17 7.46 5.14
CA ARG A 85 -12.73 8.61 4.34
C ARG A 85 -11.56 8.20 3.45
N VAL A 86 -11.52 8.67 2.21
CA VAL A 86 -10.41 8.45 1.29
C VAL A 86 -9.76 9.78 0.97
N VAL A 87 -8.46 9.92 1.22
CA VAL A 87 -7.73 11.19 1.07
C VAL A 87 -6.61 11.01 0.04
N GLY A 88 -6.47 11.96 -0.87
CA GLY A 88 -5.40 11.96 -1.87
C GLY A 88 -4.08 12.42 -1.27
N VAL A 89 -2.98 11.73 -1.59
CA VAL A 89 -1.61 12.10 -1.17
C VAL A 89 -0.63 12.04 -2.35
N PRO A 90 0.45 12.84 -2.36
CA PRO A 90 1.41 12.87 -3.45
C PRO A 90 2.27 11.61 -3.53
N GLY A 91 2.90 11.39 -4.69
CA GLY A 91 3.77 10.25 -4.96
C GLY A 91 3.02 9.01 -5.47
N ASP A 92 3.62 7.86 -5.27
CA ASP A 92 3.13 6.53 -5.64
C ASP A 92 3.36 5.53 -4.49
N HIS A 93 3.03 4.25 -4.70
CA HIS A 93 3.15 3.21 -3.66
C HIS A 93 4.58 3.08 -3.07
N HIS A 94 5.60 3.38 -3.86
CA HIS A 94 7.01 3.31 -3.46
C HIS A 94 7.55 4.65 -2.97
N SER A 95 7.05 5.76 -3.52
CA SER A 95 7.63 7.08 -3.24
C SER A 95 6.91 7.88 -2.15
N VAL A 96 5.69 7.53 -1.75
CA VAL A 96 4.87 8.32 -0.79
C VAL A 96 5.56 8.55 0.55
N LEU A 97 6.44 7.65 0.99
CA LEU A 97 7.19 7.76 2.24
C LEU A 97 8.57 8.43 2.07
N LEU A 98 8.96 8.82 0.86
CA LEU A 98 10.22 9.54 0.64
C LEU A 98 10.14 10.97 1.19
N PRO A 99 11.28 11.59 1.57
CA PRO A 99 11.29 12.91 2.20
C PRO A 99 10.47 13.99 1.47
N ARG A 100 10.50 13.98 0.13
CA ARG A 100 9.74 14.91 -0.73
C ARG A 100 8.20 14.81 -0.62
N HIS A 101 7.67 13.72 -0.08
CA HIS A 101 6.23 13.47 0.04
C HIS A 101 5.79 13.24 1.49
N ALA A 102 6.70 12.80 2.36
CA ALA A 102 6.43 12.47 3.76
C ALA A 102 5.84 13.65 4.54
N ALA A 103 6.33 14.88 4.33
CA ALA A 103 5.79 16.06 5.03
C ALA A 103 4.32 16.31 4.71
N ALA A 104 3.93 16.19 3.43
CA ALA A 104 2.55 16.33 2.99
C ALA A 104 1.66 15.20 3.53
N LEU A 105 2.15 13.95 3.53
CA LEU A 105 1.44 12.83 4.15
C LEU A 105 1.21 13.08 5.65
N ALA A 106 2.25 13.51 6.38
CA ALA A 106 2.17 13.78 7.80
C ALA A 106 1.16 14.89 8.14
N ALA A 107 1.07 15.94 7.32
CA ALA A 107 0.05 16.97 7.46
C ALA A 107 -1.36 16.39 7.31
N ARG A 108 -1.60 15.53 6.30
CA ARG A 108 -2.91 14.88 6.08
C ARG A 108 -3.28 13.89 7.19
N VAL A 109 -2.30 13.20 7.77
CA VAL A 109 -2.50 12.34 8.94
C VAL A 109 -2.96 13.19 10.12
N ARG A 110 -2.27 14.30 10.40
CA ARG A 110 -2.61 15.21 11.50
C ARG A 110 -4.02 15.79 11.36
N GLU A 111 -4.34 16.34 10.18
CA GLU A 111 -5.70 16.80 9.84
C GLU A 111 -6.77 15.71 10.06
N SER A 112 -6.41 14.43 9.92
CA SER A 112 -7.36 13.32 10.12
C SER A 112 -7.50 12.85 11.55
N LEU A 113 -6.60 13.25 12.45
CA LEU A 113 -6.64 12.93 13.87
C LEU A 113 -7.26 14.06 14.69
N ASP A 114 -7.21 15.29 14.17
CA ASP A 114 -7.81 16.48 14.79
C ASP A 114 -9.31 16.67 14.42
N ASP A 115 -9.81 15.88 13.45
CA ASP A 115 -11.22 15.79 13.01
C ASP A 115 -12.07 14.85 13.91
#